data_AF-A0A1A7X9X0-F1
#
_entry.id   AF-A0A1A7X9X0-F1
#
_cell.length_a   1.000
_cell.length_b   1.000
_cell.length_c   1.000
_cell.angle_alpha   90.00
_cell.angle_beta   90.00
_cell.angle_gamma   90.00
#
_symmetry.space_group_name_H-M   'P 1'
#
loop_
_entity.id
_entity.type
_entity.pdbx_description
1 polymer ?
#
loop_
_entity_poly.entity_id
_entity_poly.type
_entity_poly.pdbx_seq_one_letter_code
_entity_poly.pdbx_strand_id
1 'polypeptide(L)'
;PGQDTEPDPGVLELFAISQGVIGIKGVYSNRFLAMNKRGRLHATEIFSDDCKFRERFQENSYNTYASVIHKNQRTDREWFVALNKRGK
;
A
#
# COMPACT_ATOMS: atom_id res chain seq x y z
N PRO A 1 30.19 9.16 21.16
CA PRO A 1 28.83 8.60 21.33
C PRO A 1 27.97 8.98 20.12
N GLY A 2 27.97 8.13 19.09
CA GLY A 2 27.12 8.31 17.93
C GLY A 2 25.66 8.10 18.36
N GLN A 3 24.80 9.07 18.08
CA GLN A 3 23.37 8.83 18.16
C GLN A 3 23.02 7.93 16.99
N ASP A 4 22.91 6.63 17.26
CA ASP A 4 22.24 5.70 16.35
C ASP A 4 20.81 6.21 16.23
N THR A 5 20.55 6.92 15.13
CA THR A 5 19.22 7.44 14.83
C THR A 5 18.34 6.23 14.53
N GLU A 6 17.26 6.04 15.30
CA GLU A 6 16.35 4.93 15.03
C GLU A 6 15.86 4.99 13.57
N PRO A 7 15.70 3.84 12.90
CA PRO A 7 15.32 3.83 11.49
C PRO A 7 13.94 4.45 11.30
N ASP A 8 13.78 5.29 10.29
CA ASP A 8 12.51 5.96 10.00
C ASP A 8 11.43 4.92 9.61
N PRO A 9 10.35 4.78 10.41
CA PRO A 9 9.27 3.83 10.11
C PRO A 9 8.47 4.21 8.84
N GLY A 10 8.62 5.43 8.33
CA GLY A 10 7.96 5.94 7.13
C GLY A 10 8.60 5.53 5.82
N VAL A 11 9.77 4.88 5.83
CA VAL A 11 10.46 4.45 4.60
C VAL A 11 9.76 3.22 4.01
N LEU A 12 9.25 3.39 2.79
CA LEU A 12 8.56 2.34 2.04
C LEU A 12 9.34 1.98 0.77
N GLU A 13 9.46 0.69 0.52
CA GLU A 13 9.92 0.13 -0.75
C GLU A 13 8.71 -0.17 -1.63
N LEU A 14 8.70 0.39 -2.83
CA LEU A 14 7.73 0.07 -3.88
C LEU A 14 8.43 -0.79 -4.92
N PHE A 15 7.89 -1.98 -5.19
CA PHE A 15 8.46 -2.90 -6.16
C PHE A 15 7.43 -3.34 -7.19
N ALA A 16 7.84 -3.36 -8.46
CA ALA A 16 6.98 -3.77 -9.56
C ALA A 16 6.75 -5.29 -9.54
N ILE A 17 5.49 -5.70 -9.70
CA ILE A 17 5.09 -7.11 -9.81
C ILE A 17 4.77 -7.44 -11.26
N SER A 18 4.06 -6.53 -11.92
CA SER A 18 3.75 -6.57 -13.35
C SER A 18 3.44 -5.16 -13.85
N GLN A 19 3.11 -5.00 -15.13
CA GLN A 19 2.75 -3.70 -15.69
C GLN A 19 1.60 -3.05 -14.88
N GLY A 20 1.87 -1.88 -14.31
CA GLY A 20 0.91 -1.11 -13.51
C GLY A 20 0.49 -1.74 -12.18
N VAL A 21 1.18 -2.78 -11.70
CA VAL A 21 0.90 -3.44 -10.42
C VAL A 21 2.16 -3.49 -9.56
N ILE A 22 2.03 -3.02 -8.33
CA ILE A 22 3.13 -2.94 -7.37
C ILE A 22 2.81 -3.67 -6.06
N GLY A 23 3.86 -3.99 -5.32
CA GLY A 23 3.81 -4.26 -3.89
C GLY A 23 4.43 -3.10 -3.11
N ILE A 24 3.98 -2.92 -1.86
CA ILE A 24 4.47 -1.87 -0.96
C ILE A 24 4.94 -2.55 0.32
N LYS A 25 6.18 -2.31 0.72
CA LYS A 25 6.81 -2.90 1.91
C LYS A 25 7.40 -1.82 2.81
N GLY A 26 7.14 -1.90 4.12
CA GLY A 26 7.85 -1.08 5.10
C GLY A 26 9.27 -1.62 5.29
N VAL A 27 10.28 -0.78 5.03
CA VAL A 27 11.70 -1.19 5.11
C VAL A 27 12.05 -1.58 6.54
N TYR A 28 11.69 -0.73 7.51
CA TYR A 28 11.98 -0.98 8.92
C TYR A 28 11.18 -2.16 9.50
N SER A 29 9.87 -2.21 9.23
CA SER A 29 9.01 -3.25 9.80
C SER A 29 9.16 -4.60 9.11
N ASN A 30 9.77 -4.65 7.92
CA ASN A 30 9.85 -5.80 7.04
C ASN A 30 8.48 -6.43 6.73
N ARG A 31 7.41 -5.62 6.75
CA ARG A 31 6.02 -6.04 6.49
C ARG A 31 5.48 -5.42 5.22
N PHE A 32 4.61 -6.14 4.54
CA PHE A 32 3.89 -5.67 3.36
C PHE A 32 2.60 -4.96 3.76
N LEU A 33 2.26 -3.88 3.04
CA LEU A 33 0.93 -3.31 3.08
C LEU A 33 -0.04 -4.27 2.38
N ALA A 34 -1.15 -4.60 3.03
CA ALA A 34 -2.18 -5.47 2.49
C ALA A 34 -3.57 -4.90 2.72
N MET A 35 -4.47 -5.10 1.77
CA MET A 35 -5.88 -4.75 1.91
C MET A 35 -6.72 -6.02 1.96
N ASN A 36 -7.51 -6.19 3.01
CA ASN A 36 -8.40 -7.36 3.10
C ASN A 36 -9.75 -7.13 2.39
N LYS A 37 -10.55 -8.19 2.29
CA LYS A 37 -11.91 -8.18 1.70
C LYS A 37 -12.94 -7.22 2.32
N ARG A 38 -12.60 -6.54 3.42
CA ARG A 38 -13.43 -5.50 4.04
C ARG A 38 -12.92 -4.09 3.75
N GLY A 39 -11.91 -3.95 2.90
CA GLY A 39 -11.30 -2.67 2.51
C GLY A 39 -10.39 -2.09 3.59
N ARG A 40 -9.97 -2.89 4.58
CA ARG A 40 -9.08 -2.44 5.65
C ARG A 40 -7.63 -2.73 5.29
N LEU A 41 -6.81 -1.68 5.39
CA LEU A 41 -5.36 -1.79 5.29
C LEU A 41 -4.79 -2.39 6.58
N HIS A 42 -3.77 -3.22 6.44
CA HIS A 42 -3.02 -3.82 7.53
C HIS A 42 -1.61 -4.20 7.07
N ALA A 43 -0.73 -4.48 8.01
CA ALA A 43 0.62 -4.97 7.75
C ALA A 43 0.67 -6.49 7.89
N THR A 44 1.38 -7.18 6.98
CA THR A 44 1.55 -8.65 7.00
C THR A 44 3.01 -9.04 6.73
N GLU A 45 3.47 -10.14 7.32
CA GLU A 45 4.79 -10.73 7.00
C GLU A 45 4.76 -11.56 5.72
N ILE A 46 3.60 -12.09 5.35
CA ILE A 46 3.45 -12.98 4.20
C ILE A 46 2.89 -12.19 3.02
N PHE A 47 3.65 -12.18 1.92
CA PHE A 47 3.21 -11.59 0.67
C PHE A 47 2.09 -12.42 0.03
N SER A 48 1.01 -11.78 -0.38
CA SER A 48 -0.17 -12.42 -0.96
C SER A 48 -0.86 -11.52 -2.00
N ASP A 49 -1.96 -11.97 -2.60
CA ASP A 49 -2.74 -11.15 -3.53
C ASP A 49 -3.35 -9.90 -2.88
N ASP A 50 -3.59 -9.93 -1.55
CA ASP A 50 -4.03 -8.76 -0.78
C ASP A 50 -2.97 -7.65 -0.76
N CYS A 51 -1.71 -7.97 -1.07
CA CYS A 51 -0.57 -7.03 -1.11
C CYS A 51 -0.36 -6.36 -2.48
N LYS A 52 -1.20 -6.69 -3.47
CA LYS A 52 -1.05 -6.19 -4.85
C LYS A 52 -1.92 -4.97 -5.09
N PHE A 53 -1.30 -3.89 -5.53
CA PHE A 53 -1.99 -2.64 -5.83
C PHE A 53 -1.76 -2.19 -7.27
N ARG A 54 -2.83 -1.78 -7.94
CA ARG A 54 -2.79 -1.12 -9.25
C ARG A 54 -2.36 0.33 -9.06
N GLU A 55 -1.22 0.68 -9.63
CA GLU A 55 -0.69 2.05 -9.62
C GLU A 55 -1.24 2.83 -10.82
N ARG A 56 -1.70 4.07 -10.58
CA ARG A 56 -2.04 5.02 -11.64
C ARG A 56 -1.50 6.40 -11.33
N PHE A 57 -0.72 6.95 -12.25
CA PHE A 57 -0.31 8.34 -12.25
C PHE A 57 -1.51 9.25 -12.50
N GLN A 58 -1.65 10.29 -11.67
CA GLN A 58 -2.64 11.33 -11.83
C GLN A 58 -1.99 12.58 -12.42
N GLU A 59 -2.79 13.41 -13.09
CA GLU A 59 -2.33 14.66 -13.73
C GLU A 59 -1.70 15.64 -12.72
N ASN A 60 -2.05 15.52 -11.44
CA ASN A 60 -1.50 16.34 -10.35
C ASN A 60 -0.16 15.83 -9.81
N SER A 61 0.51 14.88 -10.50
CA SER A 61 1.77 14.25 -10.07
C SER A 61 1.69 13.36 -8.82
N TYR A 62 0.49 12.97 -8.41
CA TYR A 62 0.29 11.96 -7.37
C TYR A 62 -0.08 10.60 -7.97
N ASN A 63 0.31 9.52 -7.29
CA ASN A 63 -0.12 8.18 -7.65
C ASN A 63 -1.32 7.74 -6.80
N THR A 64 -2.20 6.96 -7.40
CA THR A 64 -3.24 6.22 -6.69
C THR A 64 -2.91 4.73 -6.69
N TYR A 65 -3.28 4.04 -5.62
CA TYR A 65 -3.03 2.62 -5.43
C TYR A 65 -4.35 1.93 -5.09
N ALA A 66 -4.90 1.18 -6.05
CA ALA A 66 -6.15 0.45 -5.88
C ALA A 66 -5.88 -1.04 -5.62
N SER A 67 -6.68 -1.71 -4.78
CA SER A 67 -6.58 -3.17 -4.66
C SER A 67 -6.81 -3.83 -6.03
N VAL A 68 -6.00 -4.84 -6.35
CA VAL A 68 -6.18 -5.62 -7.58
C VAL A 68 -7.41 -6.52 -7.49
N ILE A 69 -7.67 -7.10 -6.32
CA ILE A 69 -8.68 -8.16 -6.14
C ILE A 69 -9.92 -7.71 -5.34
N HIS A 70 -9.84 -6.58 -4.61
CA HIS A 70 -10.94 -6.09 -3.78
C HIS A 70 -11.58 -4.82 -4.36
N LYS A 71 -12.90 -4.81 -4.39
CA LYS A 71 -13.73 -3.68 -4.80
C LYS A 71 -15.09 -3.74 -4.11
N ASN A 72 -15.84 -2.65 -4.17
CA ASN A 72 -17.21 -2.64 -3.72
C ASN A 72 -18.07 -3.52 -4.65
N GLN A 73 -18.54 -4.66 -4.14
CA GLN A 73 -19.32 -5.62 -4.94
C GLN A 73 -20.65 -5.08 -5.45
N ARG A 74 -21.22 -4.04 -4.80
CA ARG A 74 -22.51 -3.46 -5.20
C ARG A 74 -22.37 -2.39 -6.26
N THR A 75 -21.30 -1.59 -6.20
CA THR A 75 -21.13 -0.40 -7.05
C THR A 75 -20.01 -0.53 -8.08
N ASP A 76 -19.28 -1.65 -8.05
CA ASP A 76 -18.08 -1.92 -8.84
C ASP A 76 -16.92 -0.92 -8.64
N ARG A 77 -17.02 -0.05 -7.62
CA ARG A 77 -15.98 0.93 -7.32
C ARG A 77 -14.76 0.27 -6.69
N GLU A 78 -13.59 0.57 -7.25
CA GLU A 78 -12.29 0.16 -6.70
C GLU A 78 -12.09 0.69 -5.27
N TRP A 79 -11.31 -0.05 -4.47
CA TRP A 79 -10.86 0.40 -3.17
C TRP A 79 -9.42 0.87 -3.22
N PHE A 80 -9.17 2.04 -2.64
CA PHE A 80 -7.88 2.72 -2.70
C PHE A 80 -7.18 2.72 -1.34
N VAL A 81 -5.86 2.69 -1.37
CA VAL A 81 -5.04 3.08 -0.23
C VAL A 81 -5.30 4.56 0.06
N ALA A 82 -5.64 4.88 1.30
CA ALA A 82 -5.94 6.25 1.71
C ALA A 82 -5.63 6.47 3.18
N LEU A 83 -5.29 7.72 3.51
CA LEU A 83 -5.26 8.25 4.86
C LEU A 83 -6.29 9.38 4.95
N ASN A 84 -6.98 9.48 6.09
CA ASN A 84 -7.83 10.62 6.37
C ASN A 84 -7.01 11.83 6.86
N LYS A 85 -7.69 12.96 7.11
CA LYS A 85 -7.06 14.22 7.56
C LYS A 85 -6.30 14.12 8.89
N ARG A 86 -6.47 13.03 9.65
CA ARG A 86 -5.76 12.74 10.90
C ARG A 86 -4.60 11.76 10.71
N GLY A 87 -4.26 11.40 9.46
CA GLY A 87 -3.22 10.44 9.13
C GLY A 87 -3.58 8.98 9.48
N LYS A 88 -4.88 8.65 9.55
CA LYS A 88 -5.36 7.28 9.80
C LYS A 88 -6.04 6.67 8.58
#